data_AF-A0A210R247-F1
#
_entry.id   AF-A0A210R247-F1
#
_cell.length_a   1.000
_cell.length_b   1.000
_cell.length_c   1.000
_cell.angle_alpha   90.00
_cell.angle_beta   90.00
_cell.angle_gamma   90.00
#
_symmetry.space_group_name_H-M   'P 1'
#
loop_
_entity.id
_entity.type
_entity.pdbx_description
1 polymer ?
#
loop_
_entity_poly.entity_id
_entity_poly.type
_entity_poly.pdbx_seq_one_letter_code
_entity_poly.pdbx_strand_id
1 'polypeptide(L)'
;METPVFFLMSKANDDFIPTTSEKNRLQRCGFAIKCRQCYPKRRTTSCKTSSNSRATHWVTASTITGTGRGSFHSLARLDAVFSDTQQVTVRRDHVFGDLMDLDPGVLQHRLGDTFAGESGEDAGGLTKDLFSTFWEQACSRLFTSEDVLVPHLPPHRFSQASSIYPVLGRILCHGLALTKGFPLQICRTVLISTALGQIAEDKKIILEDFLLFVSEHERALTRFSMSVMPTQDNFRRHIENLAACELTGKPLFLCQLMGSGIPEIYKDVFFHQVTQGDLVSLCERLTPTPSRVIGLLKTENDLLRPEEERAFPHL
;
A
#
# COMPACT_ATOMS: atom_id res chain seq x y z
N MET A 1 -15.43 5.31 35.84
CA MET A 1 -14.20 6.05 36.14
C MET A 1 -13.15 5.55 35.16
N GLU A 2 -13.19 5.91 33.87
CA GLU A 2 -12.94 7.24 33.29
C GLU A 2 -11.69 7.92 33.85
N THR A 3 -10.55 7.80 33.17
CA THR A 3 -10.05 8.86 32.26
C THR A 3 -8.80 8.40 31.47
N PRO A 4 -8.55 8.97 30.28
CA PRO A 4 -7.70 8.43 29.22
C PRO A 4 -6.35 9.17 29.08
N VAL A 5 -5.36 8.51 28.48
CA VAL A 5 -4.07 9.11 28.13
C VAL A 5 -4.17 9.77 26.74
N PHE A 6 -4.74 10.97 26.73
CA PHE A 6 -4.57 11.98 25.67
C PHE A 6 -3.96 13.21 26.34
N PHE A 7 -2.66 13.42 26.20
CA PHE A 7 -2.02 14.76 26.14
C PHE A 7 -0.50 14.58 26.05
N LEU A 8 0.05 14.88 24.89
CA LEU A 8 1.16 15.82 24.71
C LEU A 8 1.40 15.87 23.20
N MET A 9 0.99 16.98 22.59
CA MET A 9 1.63 17.65 21.44
C MET A 9 0.65 18.74 20.97
N SER A 10 0.57 19.82 21.75
CA SER A 10 0.09 21.11 21.28
C SER A 10 1.05 22.16 21.81
N LYS A 11 1.97 22.57 20.93
CA LYS A 11 2.39 23.96 20.67
C LYS A 11 3.64 23.97 19.79
N ALA A 12 3.46 24.61 18.64
CA ALA A 12 4.37 25.49 17.90
C ALA A 12 5.84 25.06 17.63
N ASN A 13 6.18 25.13 16.34
CA ASN A 13 7.44 25.60 15.76
C ASN A 13 8.56 25.94 16.77
N ASP A 14 9.63 25.14 16.74
CA ASP A 14 10.98 25.56 16.34
C ASP A 14 11.93 24.36 16.55
N ASP A 15 12.78 24.07 15.56
CA ASP A 15 13.93 23.16 15.57
C ASP A 15 13.82 21.85 16.37
N PHE A 16 13.32 20.78 15.73
CA PHE A 16 13.38 19.43 16.30
C PHE A 16 14.80 18.84 16.24
N ILE A 17 15.56 19.01 17.32
CA ILE A 17 16.75 18.20 17.63
C ILE A 17 16.28 17.03 18.53
N PRO A 18 16.33 15.76 18.08
CA PRO A 18 15.84 14.63 18.87
C PRO A 18 16.64 14.46 20.17
N THR A 19 15.92 14.22 21.26
CA THR A 19 16.48 14.12 22.61
C THR A 19 17.31 12.84 22.79
N THR A 20 18.26 12.87 23.74
CA THR A 20 19.17 11.75 24.05
C THR A 20 18.45 10.44 24.42
N SER A 21 17.18 10.53 24.85
CA SER A 21 16.31 9.38 25.15
C SER A 21 15.89 8.61 23.89
N GLU A 22 15.60 9.31 22.79
CA GLU A 22 15.19 8.72 21.51
C GLU A 22 16.37 8.08 20.76
N LYS A 23 17.56 8.70 20.87
CA LYS A 23 18.82 8.11 20.37
C LYS A 23 19.13 6.76 21.02
N ASN A 24 18.81 6.60 22.30
CA ASN A 24 19.04 5.34 23.02
C ASN A 24 18.04 4.24 22.64
N ARG A 25 16.83 4.59 22.17
CA ARG A 25 15.89 3.60 21.60
C ARG A 25 16.33 3.13 20.22
N LEU A 26 16.82 4.02 19.36
CA LEU A 26 17.34 3.67 18.03
C LEU A 26 18.67 2.89 18.09
N GLN A 27 19.52 3.12 19.09
CA GLN A 27 20.75 2.34 19.29
C GLN A 27 20.50 0.89 19.74
N ARG A 28 19.39 0.58 20.42
CA ARG A 28 19.06 -0.81 20.79
C ARG A 28 18.61 -1.67 19.60
N CYS A 29 18.26 -1.07 18.47
CA CYS A 29 17.91 -1.75 17.22
C CYS A 29 19.11 -1.93 16.27
N GLY A 30 20.36 -1.78 16.74
CA GLY A 30 21.55 -2.11 15.96
C GLY A 30 21.94 -1.09 14.88
N PHE A 31 21.33 0.10 14.85
CA PHE A 31 21.80 1.20 13.99
C PHE A 31 23.01 1.89 14.61
N ALA A 32 24.20 1.33 14.38
CA ALA A 32 25.44 2.08 14.55
C ALA A 32 25.64 2.99 13.34
N ILE A 33 25.38 4.29 13.50
CA ILE A 33 25.86 5.32 12.56
C ILE A 33 27.38 5.40 12.73
N LYS A 34 28.12 4.57 11.99
CA LYS A 34 29.55 4.80 11.76
C LYS A 34 29.69 5.66 10.53
N CYS A 35 29.75 6.97 10.75
CA CYS A 35 30.35 7.90 9.81
C CYS A 35 31.87 7.63 9.79
N ARG A 36 32.41 7.12 8.67
CA ARG A 36 33.81 7.32 8.28
C ARG A 36 33.99 7.08 6.78
N GLN A 37 34.59 8.08 6.15
CA GLN A 37 35.16 8.07 4.81
C GLN A 37 35.88 6.76 4.50
N CYS A 38 35.49 6.09 3.41
CA CYS A 38 36.34 5.34 2.48
C CYS A 38 35.46 4.49 1.54
N TYR A 39 35.11 5.03 0.37
CA TYR A 39 34.77 4.19 -0.79
C TYR A 39 35.63 4.65 -1.98
N PRO A 40 36.39 3.74 -2.64
CA PRO A 40 37.09 4.09 -3.86
C PRO A 40 36.08 4.21 -5.00
N LYS A 41 36.24 5.27 -5.80
CA LYS A 41 35.52 5.46 -7.07
C LYS A 41 35.70 4.22 -7.96
N ARG A 42 34.62 3.52 -8.29
CA ARG A 42 34.57 2.61 -9.46
C ARG A 42 33.56 3.13 -10.47
N ARG A 43 34.08 3.48 -11.65
CA ARG A 43 33.35 3.57 -12.92
C ARG A 43 33.03 2.14 -13.39
N THR A 44 31.78 1.88 -13.73
CA THR A 44 31.33 0.84 -14.68
C THR A 44 29.89 1.19 -15.08
N THR A 45 29.71 1.80 -16.25
CA THR A 45 29.15 1.17 -17.47
C THR A 45 27.72 0.67 -17.31
N SER A 46 26.81 1.42 -17.94
CA SER A 46 25.40 1.12 -18.19
C SER A 46 25.20 -0.34 -18.62
N CYS A 47 24.53 -1.12 -17.77
CA CYS A 47 23.85 -2.35 -18.19
C CYS A 47 22.35 -2.05 -18.17
N LYS A 48 21.75 -1.91 -19.35
CA LYS A 48 20.30 -1.83 -19.52
C LYS A 48 19.75 -3.24 -19.29
N THR A 49 19.31 -3.53 -18.08
CA THR A 49 18.41 -4.66 -17.82
C THR A 49 16.99 -4.19 -18.06
N SER A 50 16.33 -4.85 -19.01
CA SER A 50 14.92 -4.69 -19.36
C SER A 50 14.04 -4.78 -18.11
N SER A 51 13.43 -3.66 -17.73
CA SER A 51 12.38 -3.61 -16.72
C SER A 51 11.14 -4.33 -17.25
N ASN A 52 10.83 -5.49 -16.69
CA ASN A 52 9.48 -6.05 -16.78
C ASN A 52 8.56 -5.11 -15.99
N SER A 53 7.88 -4.21 -16.69
CA SER A 53 6.79 -3.41 -16.13
C SER A 53 5.64 -4.35 -15.77
N ARG A 54 5.52 -4.76 -14.50
CA ARG A 54 4.29 -5.37 -13.99
C ARG A 54 3.36 -4.23 -13.58
N ALA A 55 2.25 -4.09 -14.30
CA ALA A 55 1.20 -3.12 -13.99
C ALA A 55 0.77 -3.22 -12.52
N THR A 56 0.53 -2.07 -11.89
CA THR A 56 0.09 -2.05 -10.50
C THR A 56 -1.40 -2.27 -10.39
N HIS A 57 -1.83 -3.36 -9.76
CA HIS A 57 -3.25 -3.71 -9.70
C HIS A 57 -3.92 -3.12 -8.46
N TRP A 58 -4.54 -1.95 -8.62
CA TRP A 58 -5.64 -1.54 -7.75
C TRP A 58 -6.82 -2.49 -8.00
N VAL A 59 -7.23 -3.26 -6.98
CA VAL A 59 -8.25 -4.31 -7.16
C VAL A 59 -9.51 -3.98 -6.40
N THR A 60 -10.66 -3.98 -7.08
CA THR A 60 -11.97 -3.60 -6.53
C THR A 60 -12.80 -4.81 -6.11
N ALA A 61 -13.53 -4.69 -4.99
CA ALA A 61 -14.39 -5.75 -4.45
C ALA A 61 -15.69 -6.00 -5.24
N SER A 62 -15.97 -5.22 -6.30
CA SER A 62 -17.27 -5.16 -7.00
C SER A 62 -17.67 -6.41 -7.80
N THR A 63 -17.10 -7.59 -7.50
CA THR A 63 -17.51 -8.87 -8.11
C THR A 63 -17.53 -10.03 -7.11
N ILE A 64 -17.61 -9.75 -5.80
CA ILE A 64 -17.69 -10.82 -4.79
C ILE A 64 -19.11 -10.92 -4.24
N THR A 65 -20.05 -11.34 -5.09
CA THR A 65 -21.33 -11.92 -4.66
C THR A 65 -21.08 -13.36 -4.23
N GLY A 66 -20.43 -13.53 -3.08
CA GLY A 66 -20.14 -14.83 -2.49
C GLY A 66 -20.46 -14.79 -1.01
N THR A 67 -21.38 -15.65 -0.59
CA THR A 67 -21.91 -15.89 0.76
C THR A 67 -20.82 -16.35 1.74
N GLY A 68 -19.85 -15.48 2.06
CA GLY A 68 -18.96 -15.64 3.20
C GLY A 68 -19.44 -14.77 4.35
N ARG A 69 -19.83 -15.38 5.48
CA ARG A 69 -20.21 -14.69 6.74
C ARG A 69 -19.02 -14.00 7.42
N GLY A 70 -18.36 -13.08 6.72
CA GLY A 70 -17.32 -12.19 7.26
C GLY A 70 -17.79 -10.73 7.24
N SER A 71 -17.21 -9.90 8.10
CA SER A 71 -17.52 -8.50 8.48
C SER A 71 -17.60 -7.45 7.35
N PHE A 72 -17.91 -7.81 6.10
CA PHE A 72 -17.86 -6.93 4.93
C PHE A 72 -19.08 -6.03 4.73
N HIS A 73 -20.10 -6.14 5.59
CA HIS A 73 -21.10 -5.07 5.74
C HIS A 73 -20.43 -3.72 6.02
N SER A 74 -19.24 -3.71 6.63
CA SER A 74 -18.44 -2.50 6.91
C SER A 74 -18.02 -1.73 5.65
N LEU A 75 -17.69 -2.39 4.53
CA LEU A 75 -17.30 -1.70 3.29
C LEU A 75 -18.46 -0.93 2.64
N ALA A 76 -19.68 -1.45 2.77
CA ALA A 76 -20.88 -0.75 2.31
C ALA A 76 -21.15 0.53 3.12
N ARG A 77 -20.73 0.57 4.39
CA ARG A 77 -20.89 1.76 5.23
C ARG A 77 -20.02 2.93 4.78
N LEU A 78 -18.93 2.68 4.05
CA LEU A 78 -18.06 3.72 3.52
C LEU A 78 -18.77 4.66 2.54
N ASP A 79 -19.89 4.24 1.92
CA ASP A 79 -20.68 5.14 1.08
C ASP A 79 -21.35 6.27 1.87
N ALA A 80 -21.57 6.08 3.17
CA ALA A 80 -22.14 7.08 4.07
C ALA A 80 -21.15 8.20 4.44
N VAL A 81 -19.88 8.09 4.06
CA VAL A 81 -18.86 9.12 4.30
C VAL A 81 -19.09 10.35 3.40
N PHE A 82 -19.72 10.16 2.24
CA PHE A 82 -19.87 11.21 1.24
C PHE A 82 -21.22 11.93 1.37
N SER A 83 -21.20 13.26 1.44
CA SER A 83 -22.40 14.09 1.48
C SER A 83 -22.95 14.44 0.09
N ASP A 84 -22.07 14.63 -0.88
CA ASP A 84 -22.35 15.19 -2.20
C ASP A 84 -21.23 14.80 -3.18
N THR A 85 -21.39 15.18 -4.45
CA THR A 85 -20.42 14.87 -5.51
C THR A 85 -19.71 16.15 -5.95
N GLN A 86 -18.38 16.11 -5.94
CA GLN A 86 -17.53 17.19 -6.40
C GLN A 86 -16.84 16.80 -7.71
N GLN A 87 -16.93 17.68 -8.70
CA GLN A 87 -16.24 17.49 -9.97
C GLN A 87 -14.78 17.88 -9.81
N VAL A 88 -13.89 16.97 -10.20
CA VAL A 88 -12.44 17.18 -10.19
C VAL A 88 -11.90 16.85 -11.56
N THR A 89 -11.06 17.73 -12.09
CA THR A 89 -10.38 17.51 -13.36
C THR A 89 -8.92 17.16 -13.07
N VAL A 90 -8.51 15.98 -13.51
CA VAL A 90 -7.15 15.46 -13.33
C VAL A 90 -6.50 15.23 -14.68
N ARG A 91 -5.18 15.48 -14.80
CA ARG A 91 -4.42 15.20 -16.02
C ARG A 91 -3.84 13.80 -15.97
N ARG A 92 -4.06 12.99 -17.01
CA ARG A 92 -3.63 11.57 -17.03
C ARG A 92 -2.10 11.40 -16.89
N ASP A 93 -1.32 12.31 -17.48
CA ASP A 93 0.14 12.34 -17.38
C ASP A 93 0.66 12.93 -16.06
N HIS A 94 -0.21 13.53 -15.24
CA HIS A 94 0.15 14.19 -13.97
C HIS A 94 -0.67 13.73 -12.75
N VAL A 95 -1.35 12.58 -12.84
CA VAL A 95 -2.25 12.05 -11.80
C VAL A 95 -1.64 12.09 -10.40
N PHE A 96 -0.36 11.68 -10.26
CA PHE A 96 0.29 11.71 -8.96
C PHE A 96 0.38 13.12 -8.37
N GLY A 97 0.82 14.11 -9.16
CA GLY A 97 0.96 15.49 -8.65
C GLY A 97 -0.41 16.08 -8.34
N ASP A 98 -1.35 15.95 -9.27
CA ASP A 98 -2.70 16.50 -9.13
C ASP A 98 -3.40 15.97 -7.88
N LEU A 99 -3.33 14.66 -7.60
CA LEU A 99 -3.94 14.06 -6.39
C LEU A 99 -3.18 14.41 -5.10
N MET A 100 -1.85 14.56 -5.15
CA MET A 100 -1.06 14.95 -3.99
C MET A 100 -1.32 16.41 -3.58
N ASP A 101 -1.66 17.26 -4.54
CA ASP A 101 -1.94 18.69 -4.35
C ASP A 101 -3.43 18.98 -4.12
N LEU A 102 -4.30 17.97 -4.16
CA LEU A 102 -5.73 18.14 -3.88
C LEU A 102 -5.96 18.67 -2.47
N ASP A 103 -6.87 19.63 -2.38
CA ASP A 103 -7.32 20.18 -1.10
C ASP A 103 -7.93 19.06 -0.22
N PRO A 104 -7.57 18.98 1.07
CA PRO A 104 -8.12 17.99 1.99
C PRO A 104 -9.64 17.91 2.04
N GLY A 105 -10.35 19.02 1.79
CA GLY A 105 -11.81 19.07 1.78
C GLY A 105 -12.42 18.28 0.62
N VAL A 106 -11.76 18.28 -0.53
CA VAL A 106 -12.23 17.58 -1.74
C VAL A 106 -12.40 16.08 -1.50
N LEU A 107 -11.50 15.47 -0.71
CA LEU A 107 -11.49 14.04 -0.38
C LEU A 107 -12.54 13.65 0.69
N GLN A 108 -13.46 14.56 1.01
CA GLN A 108 -14.68 14.30 1.81
C GLN A 108 -15.92 14.16 0.91
N HIS A 109 -15.82 14.53 -0.36
CA HIS A 109 -16.89 14.46 -1.33
C HIS A 109 -16.73 13.24 -2.24
N ARG A 110 -17.82 12.74 -2.82
CA ARG A 110 -17.71 11.74 -3.89
C ARG A 110 -17.06 12.41 -5.11
N LEU A 111 -16.06 11.78 -5.70
CA LEU A 111 -15.44 12.33 -6.90
C LEU A 111 -16.29 12.04 -8.13
N GLY A 112 -16.68 13.10 -8.83
CA GLY A 112 -17.10 13.02 -10.22
C GLY A 112 -15.86 13.31 -11.07
N ASP A 113 -15.11 12.27 -11.39
CA ASP A 113 -13.83 12.42 -12.07
C ASP A 113 -14.02 12.66 -13.56
N THR A 114 -13.31 13.65 -14.09
CA THR A 114 -13.11 13.83 -15.53
C THR A 114 -11.61 13.97 -15.80
N PHE A 115 -11.07 13.17 -16.72
CA PHE A 115 -9.74 13.45 -17.23
C PHE A 115 -9.79 14.70 -18.10
N ALA A 116 -8.81 15.59 -17.93
CA ALA A 116 -8.75 16.83 -18.67
C ALA A 116 -8.79 16.57 -20.19
N GLY A 117 -9.85 17.06 -20.86
CA GLY A 117 -10.02 16.90 -22.31
C GLY A 117 -10.72 15.59 -22.74
N GLU A 118 -11.23 14.79 -21.82
CA GLU A 118 -11.94 13.54 -22.11
C GLU A 118 -13.41 13.62 -21.69
N SER A 119 -14.32 13.29 -22.61
CA SER A 119 -15.74 13.10 -22.28
C SER A 119 -15.92 11.73 -21.64
N GLY A 120 -16.04 11.70 -20.31
CA GLY A 120 -16.26 10.47 -19.56
C GLY A 120 -17.70 9.98 -19.64
N GLU A 121 -17.92 8.79 -20.22
CA GLU A 121 -19.25 8.14 -20.24
C GLU A 121 -19.47 7.22 -19.02
N ASP A 122 -18.41 6.66 -18.44
CA ASP A 122 -18.45 5.79 -17.25
C ASP A 122 -17.64 6.37 -16.09
N ALA A 123 -18.32 7.15 -15.23
CA ALA A 123 -17.71 7.73 -14.03
C ALA A 123 -17.06 6.69 -13.11
N GLY A 124 -17.62 5.47 -13.03
CA GLY A 124 -17.07 4.41 -12.18
C GLY A 124 -15.77 3.82 -12.73
N GLY A 125 -15.69 3.64 -14.05
CA GLY A 125 -14.46 3.23 -14.74
C GLY A 125 -13.34 4.26 -14.61
N LEU A 126 -13.67 5.54 -14.76
CA LEU A 126 -12.70 6.63 -14.67
C LEU A 126 -12.09 6.77 -13.27
N THR A 127 -12.90 6.70 -12.21
CA THR A 127 -12.37 6.73 -10.84
C THR A 127 -11.45 5.55 -10.56
N LYS A 128 -11.78 4.34 -11.04
CA LYS A 128 -10.90 3.17 -10.89
C LYS A 128 -9.58 3.35 -11.62
N ASP A 129 -9.60 3.91 -12.82
CA ASP A 129 -8.39 4.19 -13.60
C ASP A 129 -7.52 5.27 -12.95
N LEU A 130 -8.16 6.32 -12.40
CA LEU A 130 -7.49 7.37 -11.64
C LEU A 130 -6.70 6.79 -10.45
N PHE A 131 -7.33 6.00 -9.60
CA PHE A 131 -6.64 5.39 -8.45
C PHE A 131 -5.60 4.35 -8.87
N SER A 132 -5.87 3.57 -9.92
CA SER A 132 -4.90 2.61 -10.45
C SER A 132 -3.62 3.32 -10.90
N THR A 133 -3.77 4.36 -11.72
CA THR A 133 -2.66 5.19 -12.23
C THR A 133 -1.94 5.91 -11.09
N PHE A 134 -2.67 6.42 -10.10
CA PHE A 134 -2.07 7.06 -8.93
C PHE A 134 -1.16 6.09 -8.16
N TRP A 135 -1.68 4.91 -7.82
CA TRP A 135 -0.93 3.94 -7.02
C TRP A 135 0.25 3.36 -7.80
N GLU A 136 0.18 3.27 -9.13
CA GLU A 136 1.34 2.94 -9.98
C GLU A 136 2.50 3.94 -9.77
N GLN A 137 2.17 5.22 -9.89
CA GLN A 137 3.14 6.29 -9.74
C GLN A 137 3.62 6.45 -8.30
N ALA A 138 2.75 6.25 -7.31
CA ALA A 138 3.12 6.32 -5.90
C ALA A 138 4.05 5.17 -5.51
N CYS A 139 3.71 3.93 -5.89
CA CYS A 139 4.49 2.72 -5.62
C CYS A 139 5.91 2.81 -6.20
N SER A 140 6.04 3.30 -7.44
CA SER A 140 7.35 3.46 -8.08
C SER A 140 8.24 4.54 -7.46
N ARG A 141 7.67 5.49 -6.71
CA ARG A 141 8.40 6.68 -6.17
C ARG A 141 8.63 6.64 -4.67
N LEU A 142 7.75 5.98 -3.92
CA LEU A 142 7.63 6.07 -2.46
C LEU A 142 7.65 4.70 -1.75
N PHE A 143 7.85 3.62 -2.51
CA PHE A 143 7.91 2.26 -2.00
C PHE A 143 9.10 1.51 -2.62
N THR A 144 9.51 0.40 -1.99
CA THR A 144 10.60 -0.45 -2.45
C THR A 144 10.30 -1.91 -2.15
N SER A 145 10.75 -2.82 -3.03
CA SER A 145 10.84 -4.29 -2.90
C SER A 145 10.85 -4.93 -4.30
N GLU A 146 10.81 -6.27 -4.37
CA GLU A 146 10.44 -7.03 -5.56
C GLU A 146 8.94 -7.40 -5.63
N ASP A 147 8.45 -8.37 -4.84
CA ASP A 147 7.07 -8.88 -5.00
C ASP A 147 6.03 -8.21 -4.08
N VAL A 148 6.42 -7.65 -2.93
CA VAL A 148 5.53 -6.87 -2.03
C VAL A 148 6.17 -5.59 -1.52
N LEU A 149 5.50 -4.47 -1.75
CA LEU A 149 6.02 -3.13 -1.57
C LEU A 149 5.95 -2.67 -0.11
N VAL A 150 7.04 -2.07 0.37
CA VAL A 150 7.09 -1.37 1.67
C VAL A 150 7.42 0.11 1.50
N PRO A 151 6.86 1.01 2.33
CA PRO A 151 7.17 2.42 2.33
C PRO A 151 8.67 2.69 2.40
N HIS A 152 9.17 3.51 1.49
CA HIS A 152 10.56 3.90 1.48
C HIS A 152 10.72 5.33 0.98
N LEU A 153 11.53 6.10 1.71
CA LEU A 153 11.97 7.41 1.27
C LEU A 153 13.49 7.53 1.49
N PRO A 154 14.26 7.90 0.45
CA PRO A 154 15.71 8.07 0.59
C PRO A 154 16.05 9.12 1.66
N PRO A 155 17.19 8.99 2.38
CA PRO A 155 17.55 9.88 3.49
C PRO A 155 17.51 11.38 3.14
N HIS A 156 17.91 11.76 1.93
CA HIS A 156 17.92 13.15 1.48
C HIS A 156 16.52 13.76 1.26
N ARG A 157 15.48 12.91 1.18
CA ARG A 157 14.06 13.33 1.07
C ARG A 157 13.28 13.10 2.35
N PHE A 158 13.90 12.54 3.39
CA PHE A 158 13.18 12.10 4.58
C PHE A 158 12.44 13.23 5.32
N SER A 159 12.93 14.47 5.21
CA SER A 159 12.23 15.67 5.72
C SER A 159 10.86 15.90 5.07
N GLN A 160 10.63 15.37 3.87
CA GLN A 160 9.35 15.45 3.15
C GLN A 160 8.36 14.36 3.60
N ALA A 161 8.78 13.40 4.42
CA ALA A 161 7.92 12.27 4.81
C ALA A 161 6.62 12.76 5.48
N SER A 162 6.74 13.74 6.37
CA SER A 162 5.61 14.31 7.12
C SER A 162 4.61 15.08 6.25
N SER A 163 4.98 15.52 5.05
CA SER A 163 4.05 16.14 4.10
C SER A 163 3.48 15.11 3.11
N ILE A 164 4.25 14.09 2.73
CA ILE A 164 3.87 13.12 1.70
C ILE A 164 2.97 12.01 2.25
N TYR A 165 3.41 11.32 3.31
CA TYR A 165 2.74 10.09 3.74
C TYR A 165 1.34 10.31 4.31
N PRO A 166 1.03 11.39 5.07
CA PRO A 166 -0.34 11.65 5.48
C PRO A 166 -1.29 11.84 4.28
N VAL A 167 -0.82 12.44 3.19
CA VAL A 167 -1.62 12.59 1.97
C VAL A 167 -1.90 11.22 1.34
N LEU A 168 -0.91 10.33 1.28
CA LEU A 168 -1.11 8.94 0.82
C LEU A 168 -2.17 8.20 1.64
N GLY A 169 -2.18 8.37 2.96
CA GLY A 169 -3.16 7.74 3.85
C GLY A 169 -4.58 8.22 3.56
N ARG A 170 -4.75 9.52 3.33
CA ARG A 170 -6.04 10.10 2.95
C ARG A 170 -6.51 9.58 1.59
N ILE A 171 -5.63 9.53 0.60
CA ILE A 171 -5.94 9.00 -0.73
C ILE A 171 -6.28 7.50 -0.66
N LEU A 172 -5.57 6.73 0.18
CA LEU A 172 -5.83 5.31 0.40
C LEU A 172 -7.27 5.06 0.89
N CYS A 173 -7.67 5.70 1.99
CA CYS A 173 -9.00 5.47 2.56
C CYS A 173 -10.11 6.04 1.67
N HIS A 174 -9.84 7.15 0.98
CA HIS A 174 -10.78 7.73 0.04
C HIS A 174 -11.02 6.84 -1.17
N GLY A 175 -9.95 6.33 -1.79
CA GLY A 175 -10.06 5.36 -2.89
C GLY A 175 -10.78 4.08 -2.48
N LEU A 176 -10.48 3.57 -1.28
CA LEU A 176 -11.21 2.42 -0.72
C LEU A 176 -12.72 2.71 -0.60
N ALA A 177 -13.10 3.90 -0.13
CA ALA A 177 -14.50 4.26 0.00
C ALA A 177 -15.22 4.40 -1.35
N LEU A 178 -14.56 4.98 -2.35
CA LEU A 178 -15.12 5.21 -3.69
C LEU A 178 -15.23 3.93 -4.52
N THR A 179 -14.15 3.16 -4.63
CA THR A 179 -14.09 2.04 -5.57
C THR A 179 -14.21 0.68 -4.89
N LYS A 180 -14.27 0.65 -3.55
CA LYS A 180 -14.10 -0.58 -2.75
C LYS A 180 -12.83 -1.32 -3.14
N GLY A 181 -11.79 -0.56 -3.51
CA GLY A 181 -10.53 -1.07 -4.02
C GLY A 181 -9.38 -0.88 -3.05
N PHE A 182 -8.33 -1.69 -3.22
CA PHE A 182 -7.17 -1.65 -2.34
C PHE A 182 -5.88 -1.87 -3.14
N PRO A 183 -4.76 -1.24 -2.76
CA PRO A 183 -3.48 -1.43 -3.44
C PRO A 183 -2.79 -2.69 -2.90
N LEU A 184 -3.14 -3.85 -3.46
CA LEU A 184 -2.71 -5.16 -2.95
C LEU A 184 -1.22 -5.46 -3.09
N GLN A 185 -0.48 -4.63 -3.81
CA GLN A 185 0.96 -4.76 -3.96
C GLN A 185 1.70 -4.25 -2.73
N ILE A 186 1.07 -3.39 -1.94
CA ILE A 186 1.62 -2.99 -0.66
C ILE A 186 1.52 -4.20 0.28
N CYS A 187 2.63 -4.49 0.95
CA CYS A 187 2.75 -5.57 1.93
C CYS A 187 1.58 -5.56 2.93
N ARG A 188 0.98 -6.73 3.21
CA ARG A 188 -0.18 -6.86 4.11
C ARG A 188 0.16 -6.33 5.50
N THR A 189 1.36 -6.65 5.99
CA THR A 189 1.93 -6.13 7.24
C THR A 189 1.91 -4.60 7.30
N VAL A 190 2.28 -3.93 6.20
CA VAL A 190 2.25 -2.46 6.07
C VAL A 190 0.82 -1.95 6.06
N LEU A 191 -0.06 -2.57 5.27
CA LEU A 191 -1.46 -2.15 5.16
C LEU A 191 -2.19 -2.24 6.50
N ILE A 192 -1.99 -3.34 7.24
CA ILE A 192 -2.50 -3.51 8.61
C ILE A 192 -1.96 -2.42 9.52
N SER A 193 -0.64 -2.17 9.45
CA SER A 193 0.00 -1.20 10.32
C SER A 193 -0.47 0.24 10.08
N THR A 194 -0.66 0.59 8.82
CA THR A 194 -1.21 1.89 8.41
C THR A 194 -2.68 2.04 8.78
N ALA A 195 -3.49 1.02 8.50
CA ALA A 195 -4.95 1.07 8.68
C ALA A 195 -5.37 1.09 10.15
N LEU A 196 -4.71 0.29 11.00
CA LEU A 196 -5.07 0.15 12.41
C LEU A 196 -4.21 1.00 13.34
N GLY A 197 -3.14 1.62 12.82
CA GLY A 197 -2.17 2.36 13.64
C GLY A 197 -1.40 1.48 14.64
N GLN A 198 -1.41 0.16 14.44
CA GLN A 198 -0.82 -0.84 15.32
C GLN A 198 0.17 -1.71 14.55
N ILE A 199 1.26 -2.12 15.18
CA ILE A 199 2.19 -3.05 14.54
C ILE A 199 1.48 -4.39 14.32
N ALA A 200 1.58 -4.96 13.12
CA ALA A 200 1.09 -6.32 12.89
C ALA A 200 1.82 -7.30 13.82
N GLU A 201 1.07 -8.16 14.51
CA GLU A 201 1.63 -9.06 15.53
C GLU A 201 1.72 -10.52 15.04
N ASP A 202 0.95 -10.85 14.00
CA ASP A 202 0.92 -12.20 13.45
C ASP A 202 2.23 -12.52 12.72
N LYS A 203 3.10 -13.24 13.43
CA LYS A 203 4.38 -13.73 12.90
C LYS A 203 4.23 -14.52 11.61
N LYS A 204 3.12 -15.25 11.42
CA LYS A 204 2.92 -16.04 10.20
C LYS A 204 2.79 -15.11 9.00
N ILE A 205 1.96 -14.06 9.12
CA ILE A 205 1.75 -13.06 8.07
C ILE A 205 3.05 -12.32 7.77
N ILE A 206 3.77 -11.88 8.81
CA ILE A 206 5.04 -11.18 8.65
C ILE A 206 6.07 -12.05 7.92
N LEU A 207 6.15 -13.34 8.26
CA LEU A 207 7.06 -14.27 7.58
C LEU A 207 6.66 -14.52 6.13
N GLU A 208 5.37 -14.73 5.84
CA GLU A 208 4.88 -14.90 4.47
C GLU A 208 5.18 -13.66 3.62
N ASP A 209 4.86 -12.47 4.13
CA ASP A 209 5.17 -11.21 3.46
C ASP A 209 6.67 -11.02 3.30
N PHE A 210 7.48 -11.44 4.28
CA PHE A 210 8.93 -11.32 4.20
C PHE A 210 9.52 -12.19 3.09
N LEU A 211 8.97 -13.39 2.87
CA LEU A 211 9.41 -14.24 1.77
C LEU A 211 9.12 -13.64 0.38
N LEU A 212 8.08 -12.80 0.28
CA LEU A 212 7.76 -12.03 -0.93
C LEU A 212 8.59 -10.74 -1.02
N PHE A 213 8.99 -10.18 0.13
CA PHE A 213 9.79 -8.97 0.18
C PHE A 213 11.24 -9.21 -0.24
N VAL A 214 11.84 -10.31 0.26
CA VAL A 214 13.24 -10.65 -0.04
C VAL A 214 13.32 -11.15 -1.48
N SER A 215 14.08 -10.42 -2.28
CA SER A 215 14.37 -10.82 -3.66
C SER A 215 14.97 -12.21 -3.73
N GLU A 216 14.78 -12.92 -4.84
CA GLU A 216 15.40 -14.24 -5.04
C GLU A 216 16.94 -14.17 -4.85
N HIS A 217 17.54 -13.02 -5.13
CA HIS A 217 18.97 -12.76 -5.03
C HIS A 217 19.42 -12.39 -3.59
N GLU A 218 18.60 -11.66 -2.82
CA GLU A 218 18.86 -11.36 -1.41
C GLU A 218 18.66 -12.59 -0.51
N ARG A 219 17.79 -13.54 -0.90
CA ARG A 219 17.69 -14.86 -0.25
C ARG A 219 19.03 -15.58 -0.24
N ALA A 220 19.88 -15.38 -1.24
CA ALA A 220 21.24 -15.93 -1.27
C ALA A 220 22.24 -15.13 -0.39
N LEU A 221 22.02 -13.82 -0.20
CA LEU A 221 22.93 -12.90 0.51
C LEU A 221 22.66 -12.75 2.01
N THR A 222 21.48 -13.14 2.51
CA THR A 222 21.20 -13.28 3.96
C THR A 222 22.21 -14.18 4.70
N ARG A 223 23.07 -14.89 3.96
CA ARG A 223 24.25 -15.62 4.46
C ARG A 223 25.43 -14.74 4.92
N PHE A 224 25.48 -13.44 4.58
CA PHE A 224 26.70 -12.62 4.71
C PHE A 224 26.60 -11.36 5.61
N SER A 225 25.44 -11.04 6.19
CA SER A 225 25.27 -9.87 7.09
C SER A 225 24.79 -10.24 8.49
N MET A 226 25.29 -11.34 9.06
CA MET A 226 25.05 -11.66 10.46
C MET A 226 26.36 -11.66 11.23
N SER A 227 26.39 -10.92 12.35
CA SER A 227 27.51 -10.94 13.30
C SER A 227 27.64 -12.29 14.02
N VAL A 228 26.61 -13.13 13.93
CA VAL A 228 26.54 -14.48 14.47
C VAL A 228 26.21 -15.42 13.32
N MET A 229 27.01 -16.46 13.14
CA MET A 229 26.73 -17.49 12.15
C MET A 229 25.39 -18.17 12.50
N PRO A 230 24.47 -18.32 11.54
CA PRO A 230 23.23 -19.04 11.80
C PRO A 230 23.56 -20.51 12.06
N THR A 231 23.11 -21.01 13.20
CA THR A 231 23.01 -22.45 13.49
C THR A 231 21.59 -22.91 13.20
N GLN A 232 21.38 -24.23 13.05
CA GLN A 232 20.05 -24.77 12.81
C GLN A 232 19.04 -24.35 13.91
N ASP A 233 19.50 -24.27 15.15
CA ASP A 233 18.66 -23.95 16.31
C ASP A 233 18.27 -22.46 16.41
N ASN A 234 19.09 -21.55 15.85
CA ASN A 234 18.84 -20.11 15.92
C ASN A 234 18.33 -19.50 14.60
N PHE A 235 18.41 -20.24 13.48
CA PHE A 235 18.09 -19.74 12.15
C PHE A 235 16.67 -19.16 12.05
N ARG A 236 15.68 -19.90 12.56
CA ARG A 236 14.28 -19.43 12.57
C ARG A 236 14.14 -18.09 13.29
N ARG A 237 14.78 -17.95 14.46
CA ARG A 237 14.74 -16.72 15.24
C ARG A 237 15.39 -15.55 14.49
N HIS A 238 16.49 -15.81 13.78
CA HIS A 238 17.14 -14.80 12.95
C HIS A 238 16.25 -14.33 11.80
N ILE A 239 15.57 -15.24 11.11
CA ILE A 239 14.63 -14.88 10.05
C ILE A 239 13.42 -14.12 10.61
N GLU A 240 12.85 -14.55 11.74
CA GLU A 240 11.76 -13.81 12.41
C GLU A 240 12.18 -12.38 12.79
N ASN A 241 13.39 -12.21 13.34
CA ASN A 241 13.91 -10.91 13.70
C ASN A 241 14.19 -10.02 12.48
N LEU A 242 14.70 -10.61 11.40
CA LEU A 242 14.95 -9.90 10.15
C LEU A 242 13.63 -9.46 9.51
N ALA A 243 12.65 -10.35 9.45
CA ALA A 243 11.30 -10.05 8.95
C ALA A 243 10.65 -8.90 9.73
N ALA A 244 10.71 -8.95 11.07
CA ALA A 244 10.25 -7.85 11.91
C ALA A 244 11.03 -6.54 11.63
N CYS A 245 12.36 -6.60 11.50
CA CYS A 245 13.16 -5.41 11.21
C CYS A 245 12.76 -4.76 9.87
N GLU A 246 12.65 -5.56 8.80
CA GLU A 246 12.39 -5.06 7.45
C GLU A 246 10.94 -4.62 7.24
N LEU A 247 9.95 -5.35 7.79
CA LEU A 247 8.54 -5.13 7.48
C LEU A 247 7.77 -4.37 8.55
N THR A 248 8.22 -4.38 9.81
CA THR A 248 7.58 -3.63 10.87
C THR A 248 8.46 -2.50 11.37
N GLY A 249 9.72 -2.76 11.70
CA GLY A 249 10.63 -1.78 12.31
C GLY A 249 10.99 -0.61 11.40
N LYS A 250 11.63 -0.87 10.26
CA LYS A 250 12.07 0.17 9.31
C LYS A 250 10.93 1.03 8.75
N PRO A 251 9.81 0.46 8.25
CA PRO A 251 8.74 1.25 7.67
C PRO A 251 7.84 1.90 8.74
N LEU A 252 7.95 1.54 10.03
CA LEU A 252 7.03 1.96 11.10
C LEU A 252 6.70 3.45 11.06
N PHE A 253 7.72 4.29 10.98
CA PHE A 253 7.54 5.74 10.99
C PHE A 253 6.71 6.23 9.79
N LEU A 254 6.98 5.69 8.60
CA LEU A 254 6.25 6.04 7.38
C LEU A 254 4.82 5.49 7.41
N CYS A 255 4.61 4.28 7.94
CA CYS A 255 3.29 3.71 8.17
C CYS A 255 2.47 4.56 9.16
N GLN A 256 3.09 5.03 10.24
CA GLN A 256 2.43 5.90 11.23
C GLN A 256 2.06 7.25 10.63
N LEU A 257 2.96 7.87 9.85
CA LEU A 257 2.63 9.09 9.12
C LEU A 257 1.48 8.87 8.13
N MET A 258 1.50 7.74 7.41
CA MET A 258 0.43 7.39 6.49
C MET A 258 -0.90 7.19 7.25
N GLY A 259 -0.90 6.42 8.33
CA GLY A 259 -2.09 6.23 9.17
C GLY A 259 -2.61 7.52 9.79
N SER A 260 -1.73 8.46 10.14
CA SER A 260 -2.12 9.78 10.67
C SER A 260 -2.92 10.61 9.66
N GLY A 261 -2.78 10.32 8.38
CA GLY A 261 -3.50 10.96 7.29
C GLY A 261 -4.94 10.49 7.10
N ILE A 262 -5.31 9.34 7.68
CA ILE A 262 -6.65 8.77 7.59
C ILE A 262 -7.61 9.64 8.43
N PRO A 263 -8.61 10.31 7.82
CA PRO A 263 -9.54 11.15 8.57
C PRO A 263 -10.44 10.33 9.50
N GLU A 264 -10.84 10.93 10.62
CA GLU A 264 -11.56 10.22 11.69
C GLU A 264 -12.88 9.61 11.24
N ILE A 265 -13.60 10.28 10.32
CA ILE A 265 -14.84 9.74 9.73
C ILE A 265 -14.64 8.37 9.09
N TYR A 266 -13.51 8.12 8.42
CA TYR A 266 -13.21 6.81 7.84
C TYR A 266 -12.86 5.78 8.92
N LYS A 267 -12.22 6.22 10.02
CA LYS A 267 -11.92 5.33 11.14
C LYS A 267 -13.19 4.88 11.84
N ASP A 268 -14.09 5.81 12.18
CA ASP A 268 -15.33 5.50 12.87
C ASP A 268 -16.26 4.61 12.05
N VAL A 269 -16.35 4.86 10.74
CA VAL A 269 -17.21 4.10 9.83
C VAL A 269 -16.64 2.71 9.52
N PHE A 270 -15.32 2.59 9.41
CA PHE A 270 -14.65 1.37 8.95
C PHE A 270 -13.53 0.90 9.87
N PHE A 271 -12.40 1.61 9.98
CA PHE A 271 -11.19 1.05 10.59
C PHE A 271 -11.30 0.70 12.09
N HIS A 272 -12.14 1.38 12.88
CA HIS A 272 -12.41 1.05 14.28
C HIS A 272 -13.21 -0.25 14.47
N GLN A 273 -13.82 -0.77 13.41
CA GLN A 273 -14.67 -1.96 13.45
C GLN A 273 -13.99 -3.19 12.81
N VAL A 274 -12.78 -3.02 12.28
CA VAL A 274 -12.07 -4.02 11.48
C VAL A 274 -10.86 -4.52 12.26
N THR A 275 -10.71 -5.83 12.33
CA THR A 275 -9.55 -6.47 12.97
C THR A 275 -8.40 -6.71 11.98
N GLN A 276 -7.22 -7.09 12.48
CA GLN A 276 -6.12 -7.55 11.61
C GLN A 276 -6.60 -8.70 10.69
N GLY A 277 -7.35 -9.66 11.23
CA GLY A 277 -7.88 -10.80 10.47
C GLY A 277 -8.86 -10.40 9.36
N ASP A 278 -9.68 -9.37 9.61
CA ASP A 278 -10.60 -8.85 8.59
C ASP A 278 -9.86 -8.21 7.41
N LEU A 279 -8.80 -7.43 7.67
CA LEU A 279 -7.95 -6.84 6.62
C LEU A 279 -7.19 -7.91 5.83
N VAL A 280 -6.72 -8.97 6.49
CA VAL A 280 -6.07 -10.10 5.83
C VAL A 280 -7.04 -10.81 4.90
N SER A 281 -8.24 -11.13 5.41
CA SER A 281 -9.30 -11.73 4.61
C SER A 281 -9.72 -10.85 3.43
N LEU A 282 -9.75 -9.51 3.62
CA LEU A 282 -9.99 -8.56 2.55
C LEU A 282 -8.91 -8.67 1.47
N CYS A 283 -7.63 -8.64 1.86
CA CYS A 283 -6.52 -8.76 0.91
C CYS A 283 -6.60 -10.08 0.14
N GLU A 284 -6.76 -11.22 0.82
CA GLU A 284 -6.87 -12.55 0.19
C GLU A 284 -8.07 -12.66 -0.77
N ARG A 285 -9.18 -12.01 -0.44
CA ARG A 285 -10.38 -11.97 -1.31
C ARG A 285 -10.18 -11.11 -2.54
N LEU A 286 -9.41 -10.03 -2.43
CA LEU A 286 -9.09 -9.18 -3.55
C LEU A 286 -7.94 -9.74 -4.40
N THR A 287 -7.07 -10.59 -3.84
CA THR A 287 -5.98 -11.21 -4.60
C THR A 287 -6.55 -11.98 -5.80
N PRO A 288 -6.12 -11.65 -7.03
CA PRO A 288 -6.55 -12.40 -8.21
C PRO A 288 -6.00 -13.82 -8.14
N THR A 289 -6.87 -14.82 -8.33
CA THR A 289 -6.47 -16.22 -8.45
C THR A 289 -6.76 -16.70 -9.87
N PRO A 290 -6.02 -17.67 -10.43
CA PRO A 290 -6.32 -18.21 -11.75
C PRO A 290 -7.79 -18.60 -11.91
N SER A 291 -8.39 -19.24 -10.91
CA SER A 291 -9.82 -19.60 -10.93
C SER A 291 -10.74 -18.37 -10.96
N ARG A 292 -10.42 -17.30 -10.23
CA ARG A 292 -11.19 -16.04 -10.27
C ARG A 292 -11.04 -15.33 -11.61
N VAL A 293 -9.81 -15.26 -12.12
CA VAL A 293 -9.53 -14.66 -13.43
C VAL A 293 -10.26 -15.44 -14.53
N ILE A 294 -10.19 -16.76 -14.52
CA ILE A 294 -10.91 -17.63 -15.47
C ILE A 294 -12.43 -17.45 -15.34
N GLY A 295 -12.97 -17.33 -14.11
CA GLY A 295 -14.40 -17.07 -13.91
C GLY A 295 -14.85 -15.66 -14.34
N LEU A 296 -13.93 -14.70 -14.44
CA LEU A 296 -14.17 -13.35 -14.95
C LEU A 296 -13.99 -13.26 -16.47
N LEU A 297 -13.17 -14.15 -17.05
CA LEU A 297 -13.08 -14.37 -18.48
C LEU A 297 -14.37 -15.07 -18.93
N LYS A 298 -15.46 -14.30 -19.04
CA LYS A 298 -16.59 -14.71 -19.87
C LYS A 298 -16.07 -14.81 -21.30
N THR A 299 -15.83 -16.02 -21.77
CA THR A 299 -15.78 -16.26 -23.21
C THR A 299 -17.14 -15.91 -23.77
N GLU A 300 -17.20 -14.99 -24.74
CA GLU A 300 -18.38 -14.75 -25.60
C GLU A 300 -18.62 -15.98 -26.51
N ASN A 301 -18.72 -17.17 -25.92
CA ASN A 301 -18.98 -18.42 -26.63
C ASN A 301 -20.10 -19.19 -25.93
N ASP A 302 -21.30 -18.61 -25.90
CA ASP A 302 -22.51 -19.42 -25.74
C ASP A 302 -23.68 -19.00 -26.64
N LEU A 303 -23.48 -18.05 -27.56
CA LEU A 303 -24.41 -17.79 -28.68
C LEU A 303 -23.62 -17.21 -29.87
N LEU A 304 -22.95 -18.07 -30.64
CA LEU A 304 -22.56 -17.70 -32.01
C LEU A 304 -23.84 -17.28 -32.74
N ARG A 305 -23.80 -16.16 -33.47
CA ARG A 305 -24.92 -15.83 -34.35
C ARG A 305 -25.01 -16.93 -35.42
N PRO A 306 -26.21 -17.27 -35.93
CA PRO A 306 -26.35 -18.28 -37.00
C PRO A 306 -25.53 -17.99 -38.26
N GLU A 307 -25.10 -16.74 -38.43
CA GLU A 307 -24.24 -16.27 -39.50
C GLU A 307 -22.76 -16.66 -39.30
N GLU A 308 -22.30 -16.73 -38.04
CA GLU A 308 -20.93 -17.06 -37.66
C GLU A 308 -20.70 -18.59 -37.71
N GLU A 309 -21.71 -19.40 -37.39
CA GLU A 309 -21.67 -20.86 -37.53
C GLU A 309 -21.41 -21.34 -38.97
N ARG A 310 -21.82 -20.58 -39.99
CA ARG A 310 -21.60 -20.95 -41.40
C ARG A 310 -20.17 -20.74 -41.90
N ALA A 311 -19.37 -19.94 -41.21
CA ALA A 311 -18.00 -19.62 -41.63
C ALA A 311 -16.97 -20.65 -41.13
N PHE A 312 -17.29 -21.40 -40.08
CA PHE A 312 -16.38 -22.36 -39.44
C PHE A 312 -16.14 -23.73 -40.13
N PRO A 313 -16.91 -24.21 -41.13
CA PRO A 313 -16.58 -25.49 -41.78
C PRO A 313 -15.44 -25.44 -42.81
N HIS A 314 -14.82 -24.27 -43.05
CA HIS A 314 -13.84 -24.08 -44.12
C HIS A 314 -12.45 -23.61 -43.65
N LEU A 315 -12.13 -23.81 -42.37
CA LEU A 315 -10.77 -23.66 -41.82
C LEU A 315 -10.21 -25.00 -41.35
#